data_AF-A0A2H1V6J0-F1
#
_entry.id   AF-A0A2H1V6J0-F1
#
_cell.length_a   1.000
_cell.length_b   1.000
_cell.length_c   1.000
_cell.angle_alpha   90.00
_cell.angle_beta   90.00
_cell.angle_gamma   90.00
#
_symmetry.space_group_name_H-M   'P 1'
#
loop_
_entity.id
_entity.type
_entity.pdbx_description
1 polymer ?
#
loop_
_entity_poly.entity_id
_entity_poly.type
_entity_poly.pdbx_seq_one_letter_code
_entity_poly.pdbx_strand_id
1 'polypeptide(L)'
;MAKKLSPEENYWTPFQQDVLKMVQRHPVTYIRDIMMTPTQYKAAVTTAWERISRDIHMPQKACKQEWTSIKLRYAKLNNLIRFGKVTEEVISMHPKTSKYMDGSLEFMDAYIYEINDDDIPPHIHKRFNKLFGVTAKQVVTKEMVQALLKNRTQEEEPNDEMGKMHVQNLMNIVEDAVEKSLREMNTSDEQPEQRTAG
;
A
#
# COMPACT_ATOMS: atom_id res chain seq x y z
N MET A 1 -6.87 23.77 11.84
CA MET A 1 -6.63 22.72 12.85
C MET A 1 -6.26 21.43 12.13
N ALA A 2 -4.96 21.18 11.97
CA ALA A 2 -4.49 19.89 11.44
C ALA A 2 -4.68 18.83 12.53
N LYS A 3 -5.37 17.73 12.21
CA LYS A 3 -5.43 16.58 13.12
C LYS A 3 -4.01 16.02 13.22
N LYS A 4 -3.42 16.09 14.42
CA LYS A 4 -2.24 15.28 14.77
C LYS A 4 -2.54 13.83 14.36
N LEU A 5 -1.64 13.27 13.57
CA LEU A 5 -1.72 11.86 13.18
C LEU A 5 -1.58 11.02 14.45
N SER A 6 -2.66 10.35 14.88
CA SER A 6 -2.54 9.40 15.97
C SER A 6 -1.71 8.21 15.49
N PRO A 7 -0.93 7.55 16.38
CA PRO A 7 -0.20 6.32 16.06
C PRO A 7 -1.07 5.22 15.44
N GLU A 8 -2.40 5.31 15.58
CA GLU A 8 -3.38 4.34 15.08
C GLU A 8 -3.53 4.35 13.56
N GLU A 9 -3.10 5.41 12.85
CA GLU A 9 -3.23 5.46 11.38
C GLU A 9 -2.23 4.56 10.64
N ASN A 10 -1.16 4.13 11.32
CA ASN A 10 -0.07 3.34 10.73
C ASN A 10 -0.30 1.84 10.81
N TYR A 11 -1.34 1.40 11.52
CA TYR A 11 -1.63 -0.01 11.73
C TYR A 11 -2.98 -0.38 11.15
N TRP A 12 -3.18 -1.67 10.93
CA TRP A 12 -4.49 -2.22 10.70
C TRP A 12 -5.30 -2.10 12.00
N THR A 13 -6.49 -1.51 11.93
CA THR A 13 -7.41 -1.55 13.08
C THR A 13 -7.81 -3.00 13.36
N PRO A 14 -8.26 -3.34 14.58
CA PRO A 14 -8.71 -4.72 14.87
C PRO A 14 -9.74 -5.24 13.87
N PHE A 15 -10.72 -4.39 13.50
CA PHE A 15 -11.70 -4.73 12.48
C PHE A 15 -11.07 -4.97 11.10
N GLN A 16 -10.07 -4.18 10.70
CA GLN A 16 -9.35 -4.40 9.44
C GLN A 16 -8.57 -5.72 9.47
N GLN A 17 -7.88 -6.03 10.57
CA GLN A 17 -7.16 -7.28 10.73
C GLN A 17 -8.09 -8.49 10.64
N ASP A 18 -9.24 -8.44 11.29
CA ASP A 18 -10.25 -9.50 11.22
C ASP A 18 -10.78 -9.68 9.79
N VAL A 19 -11.07 -8.57 9.09
CA VAL A 19 -11.49 -8.61 7.69
C VAL A 19 -10.40 -9.24 6.81
N LEU A 20 -9.14 -8.80 6.93
CA LEU A 20 -8.01 -9.34 6.16
C LEU A 20 -7.86 -10.85 6.36
N LYS A 21 -7.81 -11.29 7.62
CA LYS A 21 -7.68 -12.71 7.99
C LYS A 21 -8.80 -13.56 7.43
N MET A 22 -10.04 -13.06 7.47
CA MET A 22 -11.20 -13.81 6.99
C MET A 22 -11.30 -13.82 5.47
N VAL A 23 -10.94 -12.72 4.81
CA VAL A 23 -10.86 -12.63 3.34
C VAL A 23 -9.82 -13.59 2.79
N GLN A 24 -8.61 -13.62 3.38
CA GLN A 24 -7.54 -14.55 2.97
C GLN A 24 -8.00 -16.02 3.01
N ARG A 25 -8.85 -16.39 3.97
CA ARG A 25 -9.44 -17.75 4.08
C ARG A 25 -10.53 -18.03 3.03
N HIS A 26 -11.00 -17.02 2.31
CA HIS A 26 -12.09 -17.12 1.34
C HIS A 26 -11.66 -16.50 0.00
N PRO A 27 -10.78 -17.17 -0.77
CA PRO A 27 -10.18 -16.57 -1.97
C PRO A 27 -11.17 -16.10 -3.04
N VAL A 28 -12.35 -16.73 -3.11
CA VAL A 28 -13.46 -16.33 -4.00
C VAL A 28 -13.91 -14.86 -3.82
N THR A 29 -13.55 -14.21 -2.71
CA THR A 29 -13.84 -12.80 -2.46
C THR A 29 -12.90 -11.82 -3.18
N TYR A 30 -11.77 -12.30 -3.70
CA TYR A 30 -10.78 -11.48 -4.41
C TYR A 30 -10.19 -12.15 -5.67
N ILE A 31 -10.43 -13.44 -5.89
CA ILE A 31 -10.07 -14.17 -7.09
C ILE A 31 -11.36 -14.49 -7.85
N ARG A 32 -11.39 -14.15 -9.14
CA ARG A 32 -12.46 -14.62 -10.03
C ARG A 32 -12.11 -16.00 -10.56
N ASP A 33 -12.88 -17.01 -10.16
CA ASP A 33 -12.75 -18.35 -10.71
C ASP A 33 -13.35 -18.40 -12.12
N ILE A 34 -12.49 -18.57 -13.12
CA ILE A 34 -12.87 -18.65 -14.54
C ILE A 34 -13.64 -19.94 -14.90
N MET A 35 -13.60 -20.95 -14.04
CA MET A 35 -14.34 -22.21 -14.23
C MET A 35 -15.78 -22.12 -13.74
N MET A 36 -16.13 -21.09 -12.96
CA MET A 36 -17.49 -20.88 -12.49
C MET A 36 -18.32 -20.06 -13.47
N THR A 37 -19.58 -20.45 -13.66
CA THR A 37 -20.56 -19.57 -14.31
C THR A 37 -20.78 -18.29 -13.48
N PRO A 38 -21.20 -17.17 -14.09
CA PRO A 38 -21.47 -15.93 -13.35
C PRO A 38 -22.43 -16.12 -12.17
N THR A 39 -23.44 -16.98 -12.32
CA THR A 39 -24.42 -17.29 -11.26
C THR A 39 -23.79 -18.06 -10.10
N GLN A 40 -22.98 -19.08 -10.40
CA GLN A 40 -22.26 -19.87 -9.38
C GLN A 40 -21.27 -18.99 -8.60
N TYR A 41 -20.50 -18.17 -9.32
CA TYR A 41 -19.55 -17.24 -8.69
C TYR A 41 -20.28 -16.27 -7.75
N LYS A 42 -21.38 -15.65 -8.21
CA LYS A 42 -22.18 -14.74 -7.37
C LYS A 42 -22.70 -15.43 -6.10
N ALA A 43 -23.17 -16.67 -6.21
CA ALA A 43 -23.64 -17.44 -5.05
C ALA A 43 -22.49 -17.78 -4.08
N ALA A 44 -21.33 -18.18 -4.60
CA ALA A 44 -20.15 -18.50 -3.80
C ALA A 44 -19.62 -17.25 -3.06
N VAL A 45 -19.52 -16.12 -3.75
CA VAL A 45 -19.15 -14.82 -3.15
C VAL A 45 -20.13 -14.42 -2.05
N THR A 46 -21.43 -14.58 -2.30
CA THR A 46 -22.47 -14.26 -1.31
C THR A 46 -22.31 -15.10 -0.05
N THR A 47 -22.15 -16.42 -0.22
CA THR A 47 -21.92 -17.38 0.87
C THR A 47 -20.64 -17.07 1.65
N ALA A 48 -19.55 -16.73 0.96
CA ALA A 48 -18.30 -16.35 1.61
C ALA A 48 -18.49 -15.11 2.49
N TRP A 49 -19.14 -14.07 1.97
CA TRP A 49 -19.38 -12.85 2.74
C TRP A 49 -20.33 -13.06 3.91
N GLU A 50 -21.33 -13.93 3.80
CA GLU A 50 -22.19 -14.32 4.94
C GLU A 50 -21.35 -14.96 6.05
N ARG A 51 -20.46 -15.90 5.71
CA ARG A 51 -19.54 -16.54 6.68
C ARG A 51 -18.63 -15.52 7.34
N ILE A 52 -17.97 -14.67 6.54
CA ILE A 52 -17.10 -13.59 7.04
C ILE A 52 -17.86 -12.69 8.02
N SER A 53 -19.07 -12.24 7.65
CA SER A 53 -19.86 -11.33 8.48
C SER A 53 -20.27 -11.94 9.81
N ARG A 54 -20.63 -13.24 9.80
CA ARG A 54 -21.01 -13.98 11.00
C ARG A 54 -19.81 -14.16 11.93
N ASP A 55 -18.66 -14.53 11.39
CA ASP A 55 -17.48 -14.88 12.19
C ASP A 55 -16.81 -13.63 12.79
N ILE A 56 -16.92 -12.46 12.14
CA ILE A 56 -16.42 -11.16 12.67
C ILE A 56 -17.48 -10.46 13.52
N HIS A 57 -18.72 -10.97 13.57
CA HIS A 57 -19.86 -10.33 14.24
C HIS A 57 -20.15 -8.90 13.76
N MET A 58 -19.98 -8.65 12.45
CA MET A 58 -20.17 -7.34 11.82
C MET A 58 -21.08 -7.45 10.59
N PRO A 59 -21.85 -6.41 10.23
CA PRO A 59 -22.73 -6.46 9.06
C PRO A 59 -21.96 -6.77 7.77
N GLN A 60 -22.50 -7.65 6.93
CA GLN A 60 -21.89 -8.03 5.65
C GLN A 60 -21.49 -6.82 4.79
N LYS A 61 -22.34 -5.79 4.77
CA LYS A 61 -22.10 -4.54 4.06
C LYS A 61 -20.84 -3.82 4.59
N ALA A 62 -20.64 -3.78 5.90
CA ALA A 62 -19.49 -3.16 6.52
C ALA A 62 -18.20 -3.91 6.15
N CYS A 63 -18.19 -5.24 6.27
CA CYS A 63 -17.02 -6.06 5.89
C CYS A 63 -16.66 -5.88 4.40
N LYS A 64 -17.66 -5.90 3.51
CA LYS A 64 -17.48 -5.66 2.07
C LYS A 64 -16.90 -4.28 1.79
N GLN A 65 -17.42 -3.24 2.44
CA GLN A 65 -16.97 -1.87 2.26
C GLN A 65 -15.53 -1.68 2.75
N GLU A 66 -15.20 -2.24 3.91
CA GLU A 66 -13.85 -2.17 4.47
C GLU A 66 -12.87 -2.88 3.55
N TRP A 67 -13.17 -4.12 3.15
CA TRP A 67 -12.34 -4.87 2.21
C TRP A 67 -12.15 -4.14 0.89
N THR A 68 -13.23 -3.60 0.31
CA THR A 68 -13.15 -2.82 -0.93
C THR A 68 -12.25 -1.60 -0.77
N SER A 69 -12.31 -0.91 0.38
CA SER A 69 -11.42 0.21 0.66
C SER A 69 -9.97 -0.21 0.76
N ILE A 70 -9.67 -1.30 1.47
CA ILE A 70 -8.32 -1.86 1.60
C ILE A 70 -7.78 -2.23 0.22
N LYS A 71 -8.52 -3.07 -0.51
CA LYS A 71 -8.15 -3.60 -1.82
C LYS A 71 -7.83 -2.50 -2.83
N LEU A 72 -8.70 -1.50 -2.97
CA LEU A 72 -8.51 -0.43 -3.95
C LEU A 72 -7.35 0.50 -3.59
N ARG A 73 -7.09 0.72 -2.30
CA ARG A 73 -5.92 1.48 -1.86
C ARG A 73 -4.62 0.71 -2.13
N TYR A 74 -4.62 -0.59 -1.85
CA TYR A 74 -3.49 -1.45 -2.14
C TYR A 74 -3.18 -1.50 -3.64
N ALA A 75 -4.22 -1.68 -4.47
CA ALA A 75 -4.11 -1.62 -5.92
C ALA A 75 -3.55 -0.29 -6.40
N LYS A 76 -4.02 0.83 -5.81
CA LYS A 76 -3.51 2.15 -6.20
C LYS A 76 -2.02 2.31 -5.92
N LEU A 77 -1.57 1.87 -4.75
CA LEU A 77 -0.16 1.92 -4.35
C LEU A 77 0.70 1.05 -5.28
N ASN A 78 0.26 -0.17 -5.56
CA ASN A 78 0.93 -1.06 -6.51
C ASN A 78 0.99 -0.47 -7.92
N ASN A 79 -0.06 0.20 -8.39
CA ASN A 79 -0.04 0.88 -9.69
C ASN A 79 0.97 2.05 -9.70
N LEU A 80 1.13 2.79 -8.58
CA LEU A 80 2.16 3.82 -8.49
C LEU A 80 3.57 3.23 -8.61
N ILE A 81 3.82 2.07 -7.99
CA ILE A 81 5.09 1.33 -8.09
C ILE A 81 5.30 0.83 -9.51
N ARG A 82 4.32 0.09 -10.05
CA ARG A 82 4.37 -0.52 -11.38
C ARG A 82 4.65 0.48 -12.50
N PHE A 83 4.08 1.68 -12.41
CA PHE A 83 4.30 2.75 -13.40
C PHE A 83 5.50 3.65 -13.07
N GLY A 84 6.34 3.27 -12.11
CA GLY A 84 7.54 4.01 -11.72
C GLY A 84 7.26 5.41 -11.17
N LYS A 85 6.03 5.68 -10.69
CA LYS A 85 5.65 7.01 -10.18
C LYS A 85 6.14 7.22 -8.76
N VAL A 86 6.19 6.15 -7.95
CA VAL A 86 6.62 6.15 -6.55
C VAL A 86 7.29 4.80 -6.27
N THR A 87 8.43 4.77 -5.58
CA THR A 87 9.08 3.50 -5.20
C THR A 87 8.35 2.83 -4.03
N GLU A 88 8.52 1.51 -3.89
CA GLU A 88 7.96 0.76 -2.77
C GLU A 88 8.47 1.29 -1.42
N GLU A 89 9.77 1.61 -1.36
CA GLU A 89 10.41 2.17 -0.17
C GLU A 89 9.76 3.48 0.28
N VAL A 90 9.44 4.38 -0.65
CA VAL A 90 8.72 5.63 -0.33
C VAL A 90 7.35 5.33 0.28
N ILE A 91 6.66 4.31 -0.21
CA ILE A 91 5.33 3.93 0.28
C ILE A 91 5.44 3.28 1.66
N SER A 92 6.46 2.44 1.89
CA SER A 92 6.69 1.74 3.16
C SER A 92 7.11 2.70 4.27
N MET A 93 7.83 3.77 3.96
CA MET A 93 8.23 4.80 4.93
C MET A 93 7.09 5.77 5.30
N HIS A 94 6.06 5.89 4.46
CA HIS A 94 5.01 6.86 4.70
C HIS A 94 3.99 6.33 5.74
N PRO A 95 3.73 7.05 6.86
CA PRO A 95 2.93 6.56 8.00
C PRO A 95 1.58 5.95 7.60
N LYS A 96 0.82 6.65 6.74
CA LYS A 96 -0.54 6.22 6.34
C LYS A 96 -0.60 5.05 5.36
N THR A 97 0.53 4.63 4.80
CA THR A 97 0.60 3.66 3.70
C THR A 97 1.54 2.50 3.99
N SER A 98 2.44 2.66 4.95
CA SER A 98 3.36 1.63 5.45
C SER A 98 2.71 0.27 5.67
N LYS A 99 1.56 0.23 6.35
CA LYS A 99 0.80 -1.02 6.59
C LYS A 99 0.39 -1.79 5.34
N TYR A 100 0.37 -1.17 4.16
CA TYR A 100 0.08 -1.88 2.92
C TYR A 100 1.30 -2.64 2.39
N MET A 101 2.50 -2.38 2.92
CA MET A 101 3.78 -2.99 2.54
C MET A 101 4.34 -3.85 3.67
N ASP A 102 3.51 -4.25 4.64
CA ASP A 102 3.93 -5.03 5.83
C ASP A 102 3.80 -6.55 5.65
N GLY A 103 3.50 -7.01 4.43
CA GLY A 103 3.27 -8.42 4.10
C GLY A 103 1.83 -8.90 4.32
N SER A 104 0.97 -8.16 5.02
CA SER A 104 -0.40 -8.60 5.35
C SER A 104 -1.31 -8.81 4.13
N LEU A 105 -0.90 -8.32 2.96
CA LEU A 105 -1.65 -8.40 1.70
C LEU A 105 -0.94 -9.21 0.61
N GLU A 106 0.19 -9.89 0.91
CA GLU A 106 0.94 -10.69 -0.08
C GLU A 106 0.09 -11.74 -0.80
N PHE A 107 -0.94 -12.26 -0.12
CA PHE A 107 -1.88 -13.20 -0.72
C PHE A 107 -2.67 -12.63 -1.93
N MET A 108 -2.62 -11.31 -2.14
CA MET A 108 -3.21 -10.63 -3.27
C MET A 108 -2.25 -10.35 -4.42
N ASP A 109 -0.93 -10.52 -4.26
CA ASP A 109 0.05 -9.96 -5.21
C ASP A 109 -0.09 -10.53 -6.61
N ALA A 110 -0.47 -11.80 -6.73
CA ALA A 110 -0.75 -12.44 -8.01
C ALA A 110 -1.98 -11.84 -8.76
N TYR A 111 -2.87 -11.14 -8.05
CA TYR A 111 -4.16 -10.67 -8.56
C TYR A 111 -4.27 -9.15 -8.56
N ILE A 112 -3.42 -8.45 -7.82
CA ILE A 112 -3.57 -7.00 -7.63
C ILE A 112 -3.42 -6.23 -8.95
N TYR A 113 -2.65 -6.77 -9.89
CA TYR A 113 -2.44 -6.21 -11.22
C TYR A 113 -3.60 -6.41 -12.19
N GLU A 114 -4.61 -7.20 -11.83
CA GLU A 114 -5.86 -7.29 -12.59
C GLU A 114 -6.73 -6.04 -12.40
N ILE A 115 -6.48 -5.25 -11.34
CA ILE A 115 -7.21 -4.02 -11.05
C ILE A 115 -6.51 -2.85 -11.74
N ASN A 116 -7.12 -2.32 -12.80
CA ASN A 116 -6.54 -1.20 -13.56
C ASN A 116 -6.81 0.14 -12.87
N ASP A 117 -6.05 1.17 -13.28
CA ASP A 117 -6.25 2.53 -12.76
C ASP A 117 -7.69 3.03 -13.05
N ASP A 118 -8.34 2.57 -14.12
CA ASP A 118 -9.75 2.93 -14.44
C ASP A 118 -10.79 2.29 -13.50
N ASP A 119 -10.44 1.16 -12.87
CA ASP A 119 -11.32 0.48 -11.90
C ASP A 119 -11.28 1.14 -10.52
N ILE A 120 -10.32 2.05 -10.30
CA ILE A 120 -10.10 2.71 -9.02
C ILE A 120 -10.86 4.05 -8.99
N PRO A 121 -11.71 4.29 -7.97
CA PRO A 121 -12.47 5.53 -7.87
C PRO A 121 -11.59 6.80 -7.88
N PRO A 122 -11.99 7.88 -8.58
CA PRO A 122 -11.18 9.10 -8.73
C PRO A 122 -10.72 9.74 -7.41
N HIS A 123 -11.52 9.63 -6.35
CA HIS A 123 -11.17 10.17 -5.04
C HIS A 123 -9.97 9.45 -4.40
N ILE A 124 -9.75 8.17 -4.72
CA ILE A 124 -8.58 7.41 -4.28
C ILE A 124 -7.35 7.92 -5.05
N HIS A 125 -7.42 8.08 -6.37
CA HIS A 125 -6.33 8.70 -7.15
C HIS A 125 -5.94 10.06 -6.59
N LYS A 126 -6.93 10.95 -6.42
CA LYS A 126 -6.70 12.30 -5.91
C LYS A 126 -6.01 12.28 -4.54
N ARG A 127 -6.42 11.36 -3.66
CA ARG A 127 -5.82 11.21 -2.32
C ARG A 127 -4.35 10.80 -2.40
N PHE A 128 -4.03 9.71 -3.10
CA PHE A 128 -2.66 9.18 -3.14
C PHE A 128 -1.72 9.99 -4.02
N ASN A 129 -2.21 10.54 -5.14
CA ASN A 129 -1.41 11.46 -5.95
C ASN A 129 -1.05 12.71 -5.15
N LYS A 130 -1.99 13.27 -4.38
CA LYS A 130 -1.68 14.38 -3.46
C LYS A 130 -0.70 13.96 -2.37
N LEU A 131 -0.86 12.75 -1.82
CA LEU A 131 -0.02 12.24 -0.73
C LEU A 131 1.45 12.16 -1.13
N PHE A 132 1.72 11.73 -2.36
CA PHE A 132 3.08 11.54 -2.88
C PHE A 132 3.53 12.63 -3.87
N GLY A 133 2.74 13.69 -4.08
CA GLY A 133 3.10 14.74 -5.04
C GLY A 133 3.15 14.28 -6.50
N VAL A 134 2.45 13.19 -6.85
CA VAL A 134 2.40 12.66 -8.22
C VAL A 134 1.57 13.61 -9.09
N THR A 135 2.23 14.32 -9.99
CA THR A 135 1.60 15.04 -11.10
C THR A 135 1.62 14.19 -12.36
N ALA A 136 0.82 14.52 -13.36
CA ALA A 136 0.68 13.74 -14.59
C ALA A 136 1.97 13.54 -15.41
N LYS A 137 3.11 14.13 -15.01
CA LYS A 137 4.37 14.13 -15.77
C LYS A 137 5.64 13.78 -14.98
N GLN A 138 5.57 13.41 -13.70
CA GLN A 138 6.78 13.22 -12.88
C GLN A 138 6.81 11.89 -12.14
N VAL A 139 8.00 11.28 -12.16
CA VAL A 139 8.48 10.28 -11.20
C VAL A 139 8.80 11.01 -9.89
N VAL A 140 8.27 10.53 -8.76
CA VAL A 140 8.53 11.11 -7.44
C VAL A 140 9.80 10.49 -6.88
N THR A 141 10.81 11.32 -6.59
CA THR A 141 12.10 10.88 -6.03
C THR A 141 12.14 10.97 -4.50
N LYS A 142 13.14 10.34 -3.87
CA LYS A 142 13.38 10.41 -2.42
C LYS A 142 13.44 11.85 -1.92
N GLU A 143 14.11 12.73 -2.66
CA GLU A 143 14.30 14.14 -2.32
C GLU A 143 12.97 14.89 -2.33
N MET A 144 12.05 14.54 -3.24
CA MET A 144 10.71 15.14 -3.28
C MET A 144 9.87 14.74 -2.06
N VAL A 145 9.97 13.48 -1.64
CA VAL A 145 9.26 12.99 -0.44
C VAL A 145 9.86 13.59 0.83
N GLN A 146 11.18 13.63 0.94
CA GLN A 146 11.87 14.29 2.05
C GLN A 146 11.55 15.79 2.09
N ALA A 147 11.50 16.48 0.94
CA ALA A 147 11.08 17.88 0.88
C ALA A 147 9.61 18.06 1.30
N LEU A 148 8.71 17.15 0.91
CA LEU A 148 7.30 17.19 1.33
C LEU A 148 7.13 16.91 2.83
N LEU A 149 7.86 15.96 3.38
CA LEU A 149 7.89 15.68 4.82
C LEU A 149 8.49 16.87 5.60
N LYS A 150 9.58 17.45 5.08
CA LYS A 150 10.28 18.60 5.68
C LYS A 150 9.43 19.87 5.66
N ASN A 151 8.77 20.18 4.54
CA ASN A 151 7.84 21.31 4.43
C ASN A 151 6.65 21.16 5.39
N ARG A 152 6.18 19.92 5.60
CA ARG A 152 5.11 19.62 6.56
C ARG A 152 5.55 19.77 8.02
N THR A 153 6.82 19.51 8.33
CA THR A 153 7.40 19.74 9.67
C THR A 153 7.84 21.19 9.90
N GLN A 154 8.10 22.00 8.86
CA GLN A 154 8.40 23.42 9.02
C GLN A 154 7.16 24.26 9.36
N GLU A 155 5.96 23.79 9.04
CA GLU A 155 4.70 24.41 9.50
C GLU A 155 4.37 24.07 10.98
N GLU A 156 5.04 23.08 11.58
CA GLU A 156 4.87 22.67 12.98
C GLU A 156 6.24 22.32 13.59
N GLU A 157 7.09 23.32 13.90
CA GLU A 157 8.29 23.05 14.70
C GLU A 157 7.87 22.46 16.06
N PRO A 158 8.29 21.23 16.42
CA PRO A 158 8.08 20.72 17.76
C PRO A 158 8.99 21.51 18.72
N ASN A 159 8.38 22.20 19.67
CA ASN A 159 9.10 22.96 20.70
C ASN A 159 9.87 22.07 21.70
N ASP A 160 9.75 20.75 21.63
CA ASP A 160 10.49 19.82 22.49
C ASP A 160 11.59 19.04 21.74
N GLU A 161 12.68 18.75 22.45
CA GLU A 161 13.85 18.03 21.92
C GLU A 161 13.53 16.60 21.48
N MET A 162 12.49 15.99 22.04
CA MET A 162 12.12 14.60 21.76
C MET A 162 11.47 14.47 20.37
N GLY A 163 10.65 15.46 19.98
CA GLY A 163 10.10 15.58 18.64
C GLY A 163 11.17 15.81 17.58
N LYS A 164 12.16 16.65 17.88
CA LYS A 164 13.32 16.88 16.99
C LYS A 164 14.14 15.61 16.79
N MET A 165 14.38 14.86 17.86
CA MET A 165 15.13 13.59 17.83
C MET A 165 14.36 12.50 17.07
N HIS A 166 13.04 12.42 17.21
CA HIS A 166 12.22 11.45 16.49
C HIS A 166 12.19 11.72 14.99
N VAL A 167 12.07 12.99 14.59
CA VAL A 167 12.16 13.41 13.18
C VAL A 167 13.54 13.13 12.62
N GLN A 168 14.61 13.40 13.37
CA GLN A 168 15.98 13.13 12.94
C GLN A 168 16.23 11.62 12.78
N ASN A 169 15.75 10.79 13.70
CA ASN A 169 15.86 9.34 13.58
C ASN A 169 15.10 8.81 12.36
N LEU A 170 13.91 9.35 12.08
CA LEU A 170 13.16 9.00 10.86
C LEU A 170 13.91 9.41 9.60
N MET A 171 14.55 10.59 9.57
CA MET A 171 15.39 11.00 8.43
C MET A 171 16.58 10.08 8.23
N ASN A 172 17.29 9.71 9.30
CA ASN A 172 18.46 8.84 9.21
C ASN A 172 18.10 7.43 8.72
N ILE A 173 16.95 6.88 9.14
CA ILE A 173 16.45 5.57 8.68
C ILE A 173 16.09 5.62 7.19
N VAL A 174 15.49 6.72 6.73
CA VAL A 174 15.19 6.97 5.30
C VAL A 174 16.48 7.13 4.49
N GLU A 175 17.53 7.70 5.09
CA GLU A 175 18.82 7.89 4.45
C GLU A 175 19.50 6.56 4.14
N ASP A 176 19.63 5.69 5.15
CA ASP A 176 20.25 4.37 5.04
C ASP A 176 19.52 3.42 4.09
N ALA A 177 18.18 3.41 4.11
CA ALA A 177 17.39 2.48 3.31
C ALA A 177 17.53 2.73 1.80
N VAL A 178 17.60 4.00 1.37
CA VAL A 178 17.78 4.32 -0.05
C VAL A 178 19.22 4.14 -0.50
N GLU A 179 20.22 4.41 0.36
CA GLU A 179 21.61 4.08 0.02
C GLU A 179 21.77 2.58 -0.24
N LYS A 180 21.08 1.75 0.54
CA LYS A 180 21.05 0.30 0.34
C LYS A 180 20.37 -0.07 -0.99
N SER A 181 19.21 0.52 -1.30
CA SER A 181 18.50 0.25 -2.56
C SER A 181 19.28 0.71 -3.81
N LEU A 182 19.97 1.86 -3.74
CA LEU A 182 20.85 2.34 -4.82
C LEU A 182 22.05 1.42 -5.07
N ARG A 183 22.62 0.83 -4.00
CA ARG A 183 23.70 -0.16 -4.15
C ARG A 183 23.19 -1.44 -4.80
N GLU A 184 22.03 -1.94 -4.38
CA GLU A 184 21.42 -3.16 -4.92
C GLU A 184 21.07 -3.03 -6.41
N MET A 185 20.59 -1.85 -6.84
CA MET A 185 20.34 -1.56 -8.26
C MET A 185 21.63 -1.54 -9.10
N ASN A 186 22.73 -0.99 -8.58
CA ASN A 186 24.01 -0.92 -9.33
C ASN A 186 24.76 -2.26 -9.39
N THR A 187 24.54 -3.18 -8.45
CA THR A 187 25.15 -4.52 -8.47
C THR A 187 24.43 -5.53 -9.40
N SER A 188 23.26 -5.15 -9.93
CA SER A 188 22.45 -6.02 -10.79
C SER A 188 22.91 -6.06 -12.26
N ASP A 189 23.79 -5.13 -12.68
CA ASP A 189 24.27 -4.99 -14.07
C ASP A 189 25.64 -5.66 -14.34
N GLU A 190 26.26 -6.30 -13.34
CA GLU A 190 27.57 -6.98 -13.47
C GLU A 190 27.47 -8.53 -13.43
N GLN A 191 26.57 -9.14 -14.21
CA GLN A 191 26.73 -10.54 -14.60
C GLN A 191 27.23 -10.64 -16.06
N PRO A 192 28.53 -10.93 -16.30
CA PRO A 192 29.00 -11.22 -17.64
C PRO A 192 28.50 -12.61 -18.07
N GLU A 193 27.65 -12.62 -19.10
CA GLU A 193 27.32 -13.83 -19.87
C GLU A 193 28.61 -14.51 -20.36
N GLN A 194 28.98 -15.61 -19.72
CA GLN A 194 29.97 -16.52 -20.26
C GLN A 194 29.36 -17.22 -21.48
N ARG A 195 29.76 -16.74 -22.67
CA ARG A 195 29.63 -17.47 -23.93
C ARG A 195 30.40 -18.80 -23.82
N THR A 196 29.69 -19.90 -23.66
CA THR A 196 30.21 -21.23 -23.97
C THR A 196 30.18 -21.43 -25.48
N ALA A 197 31.36 -21.34 -26.11
CA ALA A 197 31.64 -22.01 -27.36
C ALA A 197 32.30 -23.36 -27.03
N GLY A 198 31.69 -24.45 -27.48
CA GLY A 198 32.14 -25.83 -27.31
C GLY A 198 31.11 -26.78 -27.87
#